data_AF-A0A6I0DY26-F1
#
_entry.id   AF-A0A6I0DY26-F1
#
_cell.length_a   1.000
_cell.length_b   1.000
_cell.length_c   1.000
_cell.angle_alpha   90.00
_cell.angle_beta   90.00
_cell.angle_gamma   90.00
#
_symmetry.space_group_name_H-M   'P 1'
#
loop_
_entity.id
_entity.type
_entity.pdbx_description
1 polymer ?
#
loop_
_entity_poly.entity_id
_entity_poly.type
_entity_poly.pdbx_seq_one_letter_code
_entity_poly.pdbx_strand_id
1 'polypeptide(L)'
;MKVTSQDDFATPPVAAAKPTEFTEFGNKRTDNYFWIKDKTNPEVIEYLKAENAYCDSVMCSTKALQEKLFAEMKGRIKEQDETVPQLNNGYYYYSRTETGKQYRIYCRKKGDVSAPEEVIFDVNKMAEVKPAYIFATYNVSPDNKLAAYMSNETGSYADFTLRVSDVTTGADLPIAIDKVQSFVWANDSKTLFYTVGNDALRSWRVYRHVIGTAKADELVFEEPNEQFVVGLDKSKTDDFIFVVTASFTTSEYLFLPASEPNGKFQVFIPRVKDVTYNVTHHKDKFFIQYKDRENLNSLVYEAPLKGYEDRSTWKVVIPHDADAKIEGIDVFQDYLSAQIRKNGLREIHILGLKDGQKQSINFPEPVYTAYLSGTPEYTSATLRYGYTSLNRPSSVYDYDMTSGKSTLLKQQEIPSGFNPDDYTVERVWATASDGVKVPMSVVYKKTLKKDGNSPALLYSYGSYGSSSDAYFVSNYYSLIDRGFVFAIAQIRGGSDMGEQWYEDGKLLKKKNTFTDFIACAEKLVSDNFTKSDKLAIMGGSAGGLLMGAVVNMRPDLFHTVVAQVPFVDVINTMLDASLPLTTQEYEEWGNPNEEEYYKYILSYSPYDNIK
;
A
#
# COMPACT_ATOMS: atom_id res chain seq x y z
N MET A 1 -34.93 -9.08 10.12
CA MET A 1 -34.22 -10.28 10.61
C MET A 1 -34.30 -10.29 12.11
N LYS A 2 -34.55 -11.45 12.73
CA LYS A 2 -34.33 -11.62 14.17
C LYS A 2 -32.83 -11.47 14.41
N VAL A 3 -32.42 -10.63 15.37
CA VAL A 3 -31.02 -10.60 15.82
C VAL A 3 -30.81 -11.88 16.61
N THR A 4 -29.90 -12.73 16.15
CA THR A 4 -29.56 -14.00 16.81
C THR A 4 -28.54 -13.77 17.92
N SER A 5 -28.65 -14.52 19.01
CA SER A 5 -27.63 -14.56 20.06
C SER A 5 -26.80 -15.84 19.96
N GLN A 6 -25.72 -15.93 20.73
CA GLN A 6 -24.89 -17.14 20.83
C GLN A 6 -25.73 -18.39 21.22
N ASP A 7 -26.76 -18.21 22.04
CA ASP A 7 -27.64 -19.30 22.48
C ASP A 7 -28.53 -19.86 21.37
N ASP A 8 -28.64 -19.17 20.23
CA ASP A 8 -29.34 -19.68 19.04
C ASP A 8 -28.48 -20.69 18.25
N PHE A 9 -27.20 -20.90 18.61
CA PHE A 9 -26.24 -21.76 17.90
C PHE A 9 -25.61 -22.82 18.80
N ALA A 10 -24.96 -23.82 18.18
CA ALA A 10 -24.16 -24.79 18.92
C ALA A 10 -23.03 -24.09 19.69
N THR A 11 -22.52 -24.73 20.75
CA THR A 11 -21.33 -24.23 21.45
C THR A 11 -20.16 -24.12 20.45
N PRO A 12 -19.42 -22.99 20.44
CA PRO A 12 -18.28 -22.82 19.56
C PRO A 12 -17.20 -23.88 19.84
N PRO A 13 -16.36 -24.23 18.85
CA PRO A 13 -15.19 -25.06 19.05
C PRO A 13 -14.29 -24.48 20.16
N VAL A 14 -13.75 -25.35 21.01
CA VAL A 14 -12.85 -24.94 22.10
C VAL A 14 -11.48 -25.53 21.82
N ALA A 15 -10.48 -24.68 21.62
CA ALA A 15 -9.10 -25.11 21.49
C ALA A 15 -8.62 -25.76 22.80
N ALA A 16 -7.85 -26.85 22.69
CA ALA A 16 -7.22 -27.46 23.85
C ALA A 16 -6.18 -26.51 24.46
N ALA A 17 -6.29 -26.24 25.76
CA ALA A 17 -5.28 -25.50 26.51
C ALA A 17 -4.05 -26.40 26.74
N LYS A 18 -2.92 -26.04 26.13
CA LYS A 18 -1.61 -26.69 26.30
C LYS A 18 -0.61 -25.63 26.80
N PRO A 19 -0.48 -25.47 28.13
CA PRO A 19 0.26 -24.35 28.70
C PRO A 19 1.73 -24.41 28.31
N THR A 20 2.21 -23.31 27.74
CA THR A 20 3.63 -23.02 27.53
C THR A 20 3.99 -21.81 28.38
N GLU A 21 4.97 -21.94 29.26
CA GLU A 21 5.42 -20.86 30.13
C GLU A 21 6.56 -20.09 29.47
N PHE A 22 6.44 -18.76 29.49
CA PHE A 22 7.43 -17.80 29.04
C PHE A 22 7.89 -16.96 30.23
N THR A 23 9.16 -16.54 30.23
CA THR A 23 9.72 -15.72 31.31
C THR A 23 10.68 -14.70 30.71
N GLU A 24 10.16 -13.48 30.57
CA GLU A 24 10.91 -12.35 30.02
C GLU A 24 11.00 -11.26 31.10
N PHE A 25 12.23 -10.82 31.43
CA PHE A 25 12.49 -9.78 32.43
C PHE A 25 11.81 -10.03 33.79
N GLY A 26 11.72 -11.28 34.21
CA GLY A 26 11.06 -11.68 35.46
C GLY A 26 9.53 -11.72 35.40
N ASN A 27 8.91 -11.38 34.26
CA ASN A 27 7.47 -11.52 34.05
C ASN A 27 7.16 -12.92 33.52
N LYS A 28 6.38 -13.68 34.27
CA LYS A 28 5.88 -15.00 33.82
C LYS A 28 4.60 -14.81 33.03
N ARG A 29 4.55 -15.35 31.81
CA ARG A 29 3.33 -15.47 31.00
C ARG A 29 3.07 -16.93 30.69
N THR A 30 1.80 -17.33 30.69
CA THR A 30 1.39 -18.67 30.27
C THR A 30 0.55 -18.54 29.01
N ASP A 31 1.06 -19.08 27.91
CA ASP A 31 0.32 -19.17 26.67
C ASP A 31 -0.27 -20.57 26.54
N ASN A 32 -1.59 -20.67 26.63
CA ASN A 32 -2.31 -21.93 26.50
C ASN A 32 -2.44 -22.42 25.05
N TYR A 33 -2.14 -21.56 24.07
CA TYR A 33 -2.43 -21.79 22.66
C TYR A 33 -1.19 -21.64 21.75
N PHE A 34 0.01 -21.50 22.33
CA PHE A 34 1.28 -21.39 21.57
C PHE A 34 1.48 -22.51 20.54
N TRP A 35 0.94 -23.70 20.82
CA TRP A 35 1.00 -24.86 19.93
C TRP A 35 0.27 -24.65 18.58
N ILE A 36 -0.65 -23.67 18.48
CA ILE A 36 -1.38 -23.34 17.25
C ILE A 36 -0.46 -22.78 16.17
N LYS A 37 0.72 -22.27 16.54
CA LYS A 37 1.68 -21.72 15.57
C LYS A 37 2.21 -22.75 14.56
N ASP A 38 2.19 -24.04 14.91
CA ASP A 38 2.67 -25.11 14.04
C ASP A 38 1.62 -25.47 12.99
N LYS A 39 1.79 -24.91 11.78
CA LYS A 39 0.90 -25.12 10.63
C LYS A 39 0.88 -26.57 10.13
N THR A 40 1.84 -27.39 10.51
CA THR A 40 1.92 -28.80 10.12
C THR A 40 1.21 -29.74 11.09
N ASN A 41 0.82 -29.23 12.27
CA ASN A 41 0.17 -30.02 13.30
C ASN A 41 -1.28 -30.38 12.90
N PRO A 42 -1.62 -31.69 12.82
CA PRO A 42 -2.98 -32.12 12.47
C PRO A 42 -4.06 -31.60 13.43
N GLU A 43 -3.76 -31.44 14.72
CA GLU A 43 -4.72 -30.89 15.68
C GLU A 43 -5.08 -29.43 15.38
N VAL A 44 -4.12 -28.65 14.85
CA VAL A 44 -4.36 -27.26 14.42
C VAL A 44 -5.27 -27.26 13.20
N ILE A 45 -4.98 -28.11 12.22
CA ILE A 45 -5.78 -28.23 10.99
C ILE A 45 -7.23 -28.61 11.32
N GLU A 46 -7.43 -29.59 12.21
CA GLU A 46 -8.78 -29.99 12.63
C GLU A 46 -9.50 -28.90 13.43
N TYR A 47 -8.80 -28.17 14.31
CA TYR A 47 -9.39 -27.02 15.01
C TYR A 47 -9.84 -25.91 14.04
N LEU A 48 -9.02 -25.56 13.04
CA LEU A 48 -9.37 -24.57 12.02
C LEU A 48 -10.55 -25.01 11.15
N LYS A 49 -10.64 -26.31 10.80
CA LYS A 49 -11.81 -26.86 10.10
C LYS A 49 -13.08 -26.74 10.95
N ALA A 50 -12.98 -27.01 12.26
CA ALA A 50 -14.11 -26.90 13.18
C ALA A 50 -14.58 -25.44 13.32
N GLU A 51 -13.67 -24.48 13.41
CA GLU A 51 -14.00 -23.04 13.45
C GLU A 51 -14.68 -22.58 12.15
N ASN A 52 -14.19 -23.02 10.98
CA ASN A 52 -14.84 -22.73 9.70
C ASN A 52 -16.26 -23.30 9.62
N ALA A 53 -16.45 -24.56 10.04
CA ALA A 53 -17.77 -25.18 10.07
C ALA A 53 -18.73 -24.48 11.06
N TYR A 54 -18.21 -24.00 12.19
CA TYR A 54 -18.97 -23.22 13.15
C TYR A 54 -19.40 -21.87 12.55
N CYS A 55 -18.48 -21.14 11.91
CA CYS A 55 -18.79 -19.91 11.18
C CYS A 55 -19.88 -20.12 10.13
N ASP A 56 -19.77 -21.18 9.31
CA ASP A 56 -20.79 -21.55 8.31
C ASP A 56 -22.17 -21.77 8.94
N SER A 57 -22.21 -22.37 10.13
CA SER A 57 -23.46 -22.62 10.86
C SER A 57 -24.10 -21.32 11.37
N VAL A 58 -23.30 -20.42 11.96
CA VAL A 58 -23.75 -19.12 12.48
C VAL A 58 -24.23 -18.22 11.34
N MET A 59 -23.49 -18.22 10.23
CA MET A 59 -23.77 -17.38 9.07
C MET A 59 -24.84 -17.96 8.15
N CYS A 60 -25.29 -19.20 8.37
CA CYS A 60 -26.23 -19.91 7.49
C CYS A 60 -27.51 -19.11 7.20
N SER A 61 -28.09 -18.48 8.23
CA SER A 61 -29.32 -17.68 8.10
C SER A 61 -29.16 -16.42 7.24
N THR A 62 -27.92 -15.99 6.98
CA THR A 62 -27.60 -14.79 6.21
C THR A 62 -27.28 -15.07 4.74
N LYS A 63 -27.25 -16.33 4.29
CA LYS A 63 -26.87 -16.71 2.90
C LYS A 63 -27.63 -15.93 1.83
N ALA A 64 -28.94 -15.80 1.96
CA ALA A 64 -29.76 -15.01 1.01
C ALA A 64 -29.36 -13.52 0.98
N LEU A 65 -28.96 -12.95 2.13
CA LEU A 65 -28.45 -11.59 2.18
C LEU A 65 -27.04 -11.51 1.56
N GLN A 66 -26.16 -12.48 1.81
CA GLN A 66 -24.84 -12.55 1.20
C GLN A 66 -24.93 -12.62 -0.33
N GLU A 67 -25.79 -13.46 -0.89
CA GLU A 67 -26.05 -13.56 -2.33
C GLU A 67 -26.56 -12.24 -2.90
N LYS A 68 -27.49 -11.59 -2.19
CA LYS A 68 -28.00 -10.26 -2.58
C LYS A 68 -26.88 -9.21 -2.59
N LEU A 69 -26.07 -9.15 -1.53
CA LEU A 69 -24.95 -8.22 -1.42
C LEU A 69 -23.89 -8.50 -2.50
N PHE A 70 -23.60 -9.77 -2.78
CA PHE A 70 -22.70 -10.18 -3.85
C PHE A 70 -23.21 -9.71 -5.21
N ALA A 71 -24.49 -9.94 -5.52
CA ALA A 71 -25.10 -9.47 -6.77
C ALA A 71 -25.06 -7.94 -6.90
N GLU A 72 -25.32 -7.20 -5.81
CA GLU A 72 -25.21 -5.74 -5.77
C GLU A 72 -23.77 -5.26 -6.04
N MET A 73 -22.77 -5.86 -5.37
CA MET A 73 -21.36 -5.53 -5.57
C MET A 73 -20.90 -5.86 -6.99
N LYS A 74 -21.27 -7.03 -7.51
CA LYS A 74 -20.99 -7.42 -8.90
C LYS A 74 -21.65 -6.45 -9.89
N GLY A 75 -22.89 -6.05 -9.66
CA GLY A 75 -23.61 -5.09 -10.51
C GLY A 75 -23.00 -3.68 -10.53
N ARG A 76 -22.11 -3.34 -9.60
CA ARG A 76 -21.33 -2.09 -9.59
C ARG A 76 -20.04 -2.17 -10.40
N ILE A 77 -19.66 -3.36 -10.87
CA ILE A 77 -18.44 -3.57 -11.64
C ILE A 77 -18.78 -3.56 -13.13
N LYS A 78 -18.09 -2.71 -13.88
CA LYS A 78 -18.06 -2.79 -15.34
C LYS A 78 -17.11 -3.92 -15.75
N GLU A 79 -17.65 -5.09 -16.10
CA GLU A 79 -16.83 -6.28 -16.42
C GLU A 79 -15.93 -6.06 -17.64
N GLN A 80 -16.47 -5.47 -18.71
CA GLN A 80 -15.71 -5.10 -19.90
C GLN A 80 -15.21 -3.66 -19.78
N ASP A 81 -13.92 -3.49 -19.53
CA ASP A 81 -13.33 -2.18 -19.28
C ASP A 81 -11.86 -2.13 -19.74
N GLU A 82 -11.31 -0.94 -19.91
CA GLU A 82 -9.91 -0.74 -20.31
C GLU A 82 -9.25 0.42 -19.57
N THR A 83 -7.97 0.30 -19.23
CA THR A 83 -7.21 1.40 -18.62
C THR A 83 -6.91 2.49 -19.66
N VAL A 84 -6.75 3.73 -19.19
CA VAL A 84 -6.32 4.83 -20.07
C VAL A 84 -4.92 4.53 -20.63
N PRO A 85 -4.72 4.53 -21.96
CA PRO A 85 -3.42 4.22 -22.55
C PRO A 85 -2.33 5.21 -22.17
N GLN A 86 -1.13 4.70 -21.89
CA GLN A 86 0.03 5.48 -21.47
C GLN A 86 1.17 5.32 -22.46
N LEU A 87 1.69 6.44 -22.96
CA LEU A 87 2.84 6.43 -23.87
C LEU A 87 4.11 6.05 -23.09
N ASN A 88 4.85 5.08 -23.62
CA ASN A 88 6.17 4.70 -23.18
C ASN A 88 6.95 4.14 -24.37
N ASN A 89 8.14 4.67 -24.66
CA ASN A 89 9.08 4.13 -25.65
C ASN A 89 8.42 3.83 -27.01
N GLY A 90 7.61 4.76 -27.51
CA GLY A 90 6.94 4.69 -28.81
C GLY A 90 5.68 3.80 -28.87
N TYR A 91 5.19 3.30 -27.74
CA TYR A 91 3.96 2.51 -27.65
C TYR A 91 3.01 3.07 -26.59
N TYR A 92 1.71 2.99 -26.85
CA TYR A 92 0.66 3.22 -25.87
C TYR A 92 0.30 1.91 -25.19
N TYR A 93 0.67 1.76 -23.92
CA TYR A 93 0.37 0.58 -23.10
C TYR A 93 -0.95 0.74 -22.36
N TYR A 94 -1.72 -0.33 -22.28
CA TYR A 94 -2.96 -0.40 -21.52
C TYR A 94 -3.29 -1.86 -21.17
N SER A 95 -4.32 -2.05 -20.36
CA SER A 95 -4.90 -3.37 -20.11
C SER A 95 -6.41 -3.30 -20.24
N ARG A 96 -7.03 -4.43 -20.54
CA ARG A 96 -8.48 -4.57 -20.64
C ARG A 96 -8.98 -5.82 -19.96
N THR A 97 -10.23 -5.80 -19.54
CA THR A 97 -11.00 -6.95 -19.07
C THR A 97 -12.14 -7.22 -20.03
N GLU A 98 -12.54 -8.49 -20.12
CA GLU A 98 -13.64 -8.94 -20.97
C GLU A 98 -14.73 -9.60 -20.11
N THR A 99 -15.99 -9.49 -20.53
CA THR A 99 -17.12 -10.11 -19.83
C THR A 99 -16.89 -11.61 -19.63
N GLY A 100 -17.13 -12.09 -18.41
CA GLY A 100 -16.96 -13.50 -18.04
C GLY A 100 -15.50 -13.99 -17.93
N LYS A 101 -14.50 -13.14 -18.19
CA LYS A 101 -13.08 -13.45 -17.97
C LYS A 101 -12.64 -13.04 -16.57
N GLN A 102 -11.69 -13.77 -16.00
CA GLN A 102 -11.22 -13.55 -14.62
C GLN A 102 -10.00 -12.63 -14.56
N TYR A 103 -9.22 -12.54 -15.64
CA TYR A 103 -7.95 -11.85 -15.66
C TYR A 103 -7.87 -10.75 -16.73
N ARG A 104 -6.98 -9.78 -16.48
CA ARG A 104 -6.65 -8.72 -17.43
C ARG A 104 -5.89 -9.27 -18.64
N ILE A 105 -6.04 -8.58 -19.77
CA ILE A 105 -5.25 -8.75 -20.97
C ILE A 105 -4.39 -7.49 -21.11
N TYR A 106 -3.07 -7.67 -21.19
CA TYR A 106 -2.11 -6.58 -21.33
C TYR A 106 -1.78 -6.34 -22.80
N CYS A 107 -1.94 -5.10 -23.23
CA CYS A 107 -1.92 -4.70 -24.63
C CYS A 107 -1.03 -3.47 -24.85
N ARG A 108 -0.60 -3.27 -26.10
CA ARG A 108 0.02 -2.03 -26.56
C ARG A 108 -0.44 -1.64 -27.97
N LYS A 109 -0.26 -0.37 -28.32
CA LYS A 109 -0.49 0.17 -29.68
C LYS A 109 0.69 1.01 -30.11
N LYS A 110 1.17 0.83 -31.33
CA LYS A 110 2.39 1.49 -31.82
C LYS A 110 2.14 2.94 -32.23
N GLY A 111 2.82 3.88 -31.59
CA GLY A 111 2.89 5.29 -31.96
C GLY A 111 1.61 6.12 -31.79
N ASP A 112 0.42 5.52 -31.91
CA ASP A 112 -0.88 6.20 -31.82
C ASP A 112 -1.94 5.30 -31.14
N VAL A 113 -2.87 5.91 -30.41
CA VAL A 113 -3.96 5.19 -29.71
C VAL A 113 -5.00 4.56 -30.66
N SER A 114 -5.03 4.98 -31.92
CA SER A 114 -5.86 4.41 -32.99
C SER A 114 -5.15 3.30 -33.77
N ALA A 115 -3.86 3.06 -33.53
CA ALA A 115 -3.13 1.98 -34.17
C ALA A 115 -3.70 0.60 -33.74
N PRO A 116 -3.49 -0.46 -34.55
CA PRO A 116 -3.92 -1.81 -34.20
C PRO A 116 -3.37 -2.26 -32.83
N GLU A 117 -4.21 -2.97 -32.07
CA GLU A 117 -3.83 -3.57 -30.78
C GLU A 117 -2.83 -4.72 -30.99
N GLU A 118 -1.77 -4.72 -30.18
CA GLU A 118 -0.86 -5.86 -29.97
C GLU A 118 -1.10 -6.40 -28.55
N VAL A 119 -1.53 -7.66 -28.43
CA VAL A 119 -1.65 -8.33 -27.12
C VAL A 119 -0.27 -8.85 -26.71
N ILE A 120 0.20 -8.45 -25.52
CA ILE A 120 1.46 -8.91 -24.94
C ILE A 120 1.19 -10.14 -24.08
N PHE A 121 0.24 -10.04 -23.14
CA PHE A 121 -0.11 -11.14 -22.23
C PHE A 121 -1.62 -11.27 -22.11
N ASP A 122 -2.15 -12.41 -22.54
CA ASP A 122 -3.52 -12.83 -22.22
C ASP A 122 -3.46 -13.76 -21.00
N VAL A 123 -3.62 -13.17 -19.81
CA VAL A 123 -3.50 -13.89 -18.54
C VAL A 123 -4.58 -14.97 -18.41
N ASN A 124 -5.71 -14.84 -19.11
CA ASN A 124 -6.75 -15.88 -19.10
C ASN A 124 -6.27 -17.17 -19.79
N LYS A 125 -5.50 -17.05 -20.88
CA LYS A 125 -4.86 -18.21 -21.54
C LYS A 125 -3.73 -18.77 -20.68
N MET A 126 -2.94 -17.88 -20.06
CA MET A 126 -1.84 -18.31 -19.19
C MET A 126 -2.32 -19.04 -17.93
N ALA A 127 -3.51 -18.69 -17.43
CA ALA A 127 -4.15 -19.31 -16.27
C ALA A 127 -5.02 -20.53 -16.62
N GLU A 128 -5.22 -20.83 -17.91
CA GLU A 128 -6.11 -21.90 -18.35
C GLU A 128 -5.69 -23.25 -17.73
N VAL A 129 -6.67 -24.02 -17.26
CA VAL A 129 -6.54 -25.31 -16.54
C VAL A 129 -5.69 -25.30 -15.24
N LYS A 130 -5.23 -24.14 -14.76
CA LYS A 130 -4.45 -24.05 -13.51
C LYS A 130 -5.37 -23.86 -12.30
N PRO A 131 -5.08 -24.51 -11.16
CA PRO A 131 -5.89 -24.35 -9.94
C PRO A 131 -5.75 -22.95 -9.33
N ALA A 132 -4.61 -22.30 -9.54
CA ALA A 132 -4.34 -20.92 -9.18
C ALA A 132 -3.36 -20.30 -10.19
N TYR A 133 -3.45 -18.99 -10.39
CA TYR A 133 -2.49 -18.24 -11.19
C TYR A 133 -2.44 -16.78 -10.74
N ILE A 134 -1.23 -16.27 -10.51
CA ILE A 134 -0.98 -14.84 -10.28
C ILE A 134 0.02 -14.35 -11.31
N PHE A 135 -0.38 -13.31 -12.04
CA PHE A 135 0.50 -12.51 -12.88
C PHE A 135 0.83 -11.22 -12.10
N ALA A 136 2.10 -11.05 -11.72
CA ALA A 136 2.50 -9.97 -10.83
C ALA A 136 2.80 -8.67 -11.58
N THR A 137 3.74 -8.71 -12.51
CA THR A 137 4.20 -7.52 -13.25
C THR A 137 4.99 -7.92 -14.50
N TYR A 138 5.23 -6.96 -15.40
CA TYR A 138 6.07 -7.11 -16.57
C TYR A 138 6.81 -5.82 -16.93
N ASN A 139 7.95 -5.93 -17.60
CA ASN A 139 8.65 -4.82 -18.27
C ASN A 139 9.10 -5.26 -19.67
N VAL A 140 8.89 -4.40 -20.65
CA VAL A 140 9.33 -4.60 -22.04
C VAL A 140 10.77 -4.11 -22.20
N SER A 141 11.58 -4.83 -22.98
CA SER A 141 12.96 -4.44 -23.27
C SER A 141 13.03 -3.11 -24.04
N PRO A 142 14.12 -2.34 -23.92
CA PRO A 142 14.27 -1.06 -24.63
C PRO A 142 14.08 -1.12 -26.15
N ASP A 143 14.41 -2.24 -26.79
CA ASP A 143 14.19 -2.45 -28.23
C ASP A 143 12.76 -2.92 -28.59
N ASN A 144 11.86 -3.02 -27.60
CA ASN A 144 10.46 -3.43 -27.72
C ASN A 144 10.23 -4.89 -28.19
N LYS A 145 11.24 -5.76 -28.13
CA LYS A 145 11.15 -7.14 -28.64
C LYS A 145 10.91 -8.20 -27.57
N LEU A 146 11.40 -8.02 -26.36
CA LEU A 146 11.27 -8.96 -25.26
C LEU A 146 10.40 -8.37 -24.15
N ALA A 147 9.71 -9.22 -23.41
CA ALA A 147 9.01 -8.85 -22.18
C ALA A 147 9.42 -9.81 -21.06
N ALA A 148 10.04 -9.25 -20.02
CA ALA A 148 10.28 -9.95 -18.77
C ALA A 148 9.06 -9.80 -17.87
N TYR A 149 8.60 -10.88 -17.25
CA TYR A 149 7.41 -10.87 -16.41
C TYR A 149 7.54 -11.85 -15.23
N MET A 150 6.78 -11.58 -14.17
CA MET A 150 6.73 -12.41 -12.97
C MET A 150 5.36 -13.06 -12.82
N SER A 151 5.33 -14.37 -12.54
CA SER A 151 4.10 -15.10 -12.27
C SER A 151 4.32 -16.31 -11.36
N ASN A 152 3.25 -16.88 -10.81
CA ASN A 152 3.25 -18.19 -10.19
C ASN A 152 1.92 -18.92 -10.39
N GLU A 153 1.93 -20.22 -10.13
CA GLU A 153 0.77 -21.13 -10.27
C GLU A 153 0.26 -21.65 -8.92
N THR A 154 0.82 -21.13 -7.82
CA THR A 154 0.48 -21.54 -6.45
C THR A 154 -0.59 -20.65 -5.83
N GLY A 155 -0.76 -19.43 -6.35
CA GLY A 155 -1.57 -18.39 -5.70
C GLY A 155 -0.85 -17.70 -4.54
N SER A 156 0.46 -17.98 -4.34
CA SER A 156 1.28 -17.31 -3.33
C SER A 156 1.52 -15.85 -3.72
N TYR A 157 1.39 -14.92 -2.79
CA TYR A 157 1.82 -13.52 -3.01
C TYR A 157 3.29 -13.28 -2.65
N ALA A 158 4.02 -14.34 -2.28
CA ALA A 158 5.38 -14.28 -1.79
C ALA A 158 6.42 -14.83 -2.77
N ASP A 159 6.02 -15.78 -3.62
CA ASP A 159 6.93 -16.54 -4.49
C ASP A 159 6.57 -16.32 -5.94
N PHE A 160 7.49 -15.72 -6.70
CA PHE A 160 7.31 -15.47 -8.12
C PHE A 160 8.51 -15.97 -8.92
N THR A 161 8.22 -16.51 -10.10
CA THR A 161 9.23 -16.87 -11.09
C THR A 161 9.29 -15.77 -12.15
N LEU A 162 10.47 -15.21 -12.36
CA LEU A 162 10.79 -14.32 -13.48
C LEU A 162 10.96 -15.16 -14.75
N ARG A 163 10.29 -14.76 -15.82
CA ARG A 163 10.34 -15.35 -17.16
C ARG A 163 10.56 -14.26 -18.20
N VAL A 164 11.01 -14.64 -19.39
CA VAL A 164 11.19 -13.73 -20.52
C VAL A 164 10.52 -14.31 -21.76
N SER A 165 9.71 -13.50 -22.42
CA SER A 165 8.99 -13.86 -23.65
C SER A 165 9.37 -12.94 -24.81
N ASP A 166 9.28 -13.45 -26.04
CA ASP A 166 9.33 -12.63 -27.25
C ASP A 166 7.94 -12.02 -27.50
N VAL A 167 7.86 -10.69 -27.56
CA VAL A 167 6.59 -9.95 -27.66
C VAL A 167 5.91 -10.15 -29.02
N THR A 168 6.67 -10.47 -30.07
CA THR A 168 6.13 -10.65 -31.42
C THR A 168 5.46 -12.01 -31.57
N THR A 169 6.09 -13.05 -31.01
CA THR A 169 5.64 -14.43 -31.14
C THR A 169 4.80 -14.91 -29.96
N GLY A 170 4.93 -14.27 -28.80
CA GLY A 170 4.37 -14.70 -27.53
C GLY A 170 5.07 -15.92 -26.92
N ALA A 171 6.21 -16.35 -27.47
CA ALA A 171 6.92 -17.54 -27.00
C ALA A 171 7.88 -17.20 -25.86
N ASP A 172 7.87 -18.03 -24.81
CA ASP A 172 8.84 -17.93 -23.72
C ASP A 172 10.22 -18.40 -24.17
N LEU A 173 11.24 -17.64 -23.76
CA LEU A 173 12.63 -18.07 -23.78
C LEU A 173 12.87 -19.11 -22.66
N PRO A 174 13.91 -19.96 -22.77
CA PRO A 174 14.25 -20.94 -21.74
C PRO A 174 14.92 -20.28 -20.51
N ILE A 175 14.22 -19.32 -19.90
CA ILE A 175 14.66 -18.55 -18.73
C ILE A 175 13.54 -18.64 -17.69
N ALA A 176 13.89 -19.15 -16.51
CA ALA A 176 13.01 -19.20 -15.34
C ALA A 176 13.87 -19.01 -14.09
N ILE A 177 13.62 -17.94 -13.35
CA ILE A 177 14.38 -17.60 -12.15
C ILE A 177 13.40 -17.44 -10.99
N ASP A 178 13.51 -18.32 -9.99
CA ASP A 178 12.59 -18.35 -8.85
C ASP A 178 12.94 -17.32 -7.77
N LYS A 179 11.97 -17.05 -6.89
CA LYS A 179 12.09 -16.13 -5.74
C LYS A 179 12.46 -14.70 -6.13
N VAL A 180 12.20 -14.29 -7.37
CA VAL A 180 12.45 -12.91 -7.80
C VAL A 180 11.44 -11.96 -7.17
N GLN A 181 11.91 -10.81 -6.68
CA GLN A 181 11.07 -9.80 -6.01
C GLN A 181 10.95 -8.51 -6.83
N SER A 182 11.97 -8.15 -7.62
CA SER A 182 11.94 -7.02 -8.57
C SER A 182 12.95 -7.23 -9.69
N PHE A 183 12.80 -6.54 -10.82
CA PHE A 183 13.73 -6.62 -11.95
C PHE A 183 13.67 -5.36 -12.84
N VAL A 184 14.78 -5.07 -13.53
CA VAL A 184 14.91 -3.96 -14.49
C VAL A 184 15.79 -4.35 -15.68
N TRP A 185 15.49 -3.77 -16.85
CA TRP A 185 16.29 -3.92 -18.08
C TRP A 185 17.43 -2.91 -18.15
N ALA A 186 18.60 -3.37 -18.58
CA ALA A 186 19.63 -2.50 -19.13
C ALA A 186 19.29 -2.02 -20.56
N ASN A 187 20.00 -1.00 -21.03
CA ASN A 187 19.75 -0.38 -22.34
C ASN A 187 20.16 -1.26 -23.54
N ASP A 188 20.93 -2.33 -23.30
CA ASP A 188 21.36 -3.27 -24.35
C ASP A 188 20.26 -4.25 -24.79
N SER A 189 19.10 -4.25 -24.12
CA SER A 189 17.98 -5.18 -24.32
C SER A 189 18.35 -6.66 -24.16
N LYS A 190 19.44 -6.95 -23.45
CA LYS A 190 19.97 -8.31 -23.22
C LYS A 190 20.25 -8.59 -21.76
N THR A 191 20.59 -7.56 -20.99
CA THR A 191 20.94 -7.69 -19.59
C THR A 191 19.76 -7.34 -18.71
N LEU A 192 19.42 -8.25 -17.79
CA LEU A 192 18.43 -8.06 -16.74
C LEU A 192 19.14 -8.00 -15.39
N PHE A 193 18.78 -7.02 -14.57
CA PHE A 193 19.07 -7.04 -13.15
C PHE A 193 17.83 -7.48 -12.41
N TYR A 194 17.97 -8.33 -11.39
CA TYR A 194 16.84 -8.80 -10.59
C TYR A 194 17.24 -9.01 -9.14
N THR A 195 16.28 -8.86 -8.23
CA THR A 195 16.47 -9.14 -6.80
C THR A 195 15.87 -10.49 -6.43
N VAL A 196 16.44 -11.15 -5.42
CA VAL A 196 15.89 -12.41 -4.88
C VAL A 196 15.59 -12.34 -3.38
N GLY A 197 14.51 -13.00 -2.99
CA GLY A 197 14.09 -13.18 -1.59
C GLY A 197 14.83 -14.32 -0.88
N ASN A 198 15.01 -14.20 0.44
CA ASN A 198 15.40 -15.31 1.31
C ASN A 198 14.16 -16.07 1.85
N ASP A 199 14.35 -17.02 2.76
CA ASP A 199 13.26 -17.83 3.32
C ASP A 199 12.33 -17.03 4.26
N ALA A 200 12.80 -15.89 4.78
CA ALA A 200 11.99 -14.92 5.51
C ALA A 200 11.28 -13.92 4.56
N LEU A 201 11.27 -14.19 3.25
CA LEU A 201 10.69 -13.37 2.19
C LEU A 201 11.33 -11.96 2.06
N ARG A 202 12.53 -11.77 2.61
CA ARG A 202 13.30 -10.53 2.51
C ARG A 202 14.10 -10.51 1.21
N SER A 203 13.84 -9.52 0.36
CA SER A 203 14.68 -9.22 -0.81
C SER A 203 16.03 -8.67 -0.36
N TRP A 204 17.15 -9.31 -0.71
CA TRP A 204 18.46 -8.98 -0.10
C TRP A 204 19.67 -9.12 -1.03
N ARG A 205 19.51 -9.72 -2.20
CA ARG A 205 20.58 -9.88 -3.20
C ARG A 205 20.12 -9.39 -4.56
N VAL A 206 21.06 -8.83 -5.31
CA VAL A 206 20.86 -8.41 -6.71
C VAL A 206 21.77 -9.23 -7.60
N TYR A 207 21.20 -9.77 -8.66
CA TYR A 207 21.90 -10.54 -9.68
C TYR A 207 21.79 -9.88 -11.04
N ARG A 208 22.75 -10.18 -11.91
CA ARG A 208 22.77 -9.81 -13.32
C ARG A 208 22.69 -11.05 -14.19
N HIS A 209 21.65 -11.12 -15.03
CA HIS A 209 21.44 -12.15 -16.04
C HIS A 209 21.70 -11.61 -17.45
N VAL A 210 22.42 -12.34 -18.29
CA VAL A 210 22.68 -11.97 -19.70
C VAL A 210 22.02 -12.98 -20.64
N ILE A 211 20.94 -12.53 -21.30
CA ILE A 211 20.11 -13.36 -22.17
C ILE A 211 20.90 -13.92 -23.35
N GLY A 212 20.63 -15.18 -23.67
CA GLY A 212 21.25 -15.89 -24.79
C GLY A 212 22.68 -16.33 -24.52
N THR A 213 23.15 -16.26 -23.27
CA THR A 213 24.45 -16.77 -22.86
C THR A 213 24.30 -17.95 -21.89
N ALA A 214 25.29 -18.84 -21.88
CA ALA A 214 25.38 -19.91 -20.89
C ALA A 214 26.13 -19.48 -19.62
N LYS A 215 26.40 -18.17 -19.46
CA LYS A 215 27.08 -17.65 -18.28
C LYS A 215 26.12 -17.74 -17.09
N ALA A 216 26.66 -18.14 -15.93
CA ALA A 216 25.91 -18.05 -14.69
C ALA A 216 25.64 -16.60 -14.32
N ASP A 217 24.50 -16.37 -13.67
CA ASP A 217 24.11 -15.05 -13.20
C ASP A 217 25.08 -14.55 -12.12
N GLU A 218 25.49 -13.29 -12.24
CA GLU A 218 26.50 -12.70 -11.38
C GLU A 218 25.85 -11.95 -10.21
N LEU A 219 26.28 -12.24 -8.98
CA LEU A 219 25.91 -11.46 -7.80
C LEU A 219 26.58 -10.08 -7.86
N VAL A 220 25.78 -9.01 -7.94
CA VAL A 220 26.29 -7.63 -8.06
C VAL A 220 26.10 -6.80 -6.79
N PHE A 221 25.20 -7.20 -5.88
CA PHE A 221 24.99 -6.56 -4.58
C PHE A 221 24.37 -7.53 -3.57
N GLU A 222 24.76 -7.42 -2.29
CA GLU A 222 24.21 -8.18 -1.18
C GLU A 222 24.05 -7.26 0.04
N GLU A 223 22.87 -7.30 0.68
CA GLU A 223 22.55 -6.56 1.90
C GLU A 223 22.62 -7.49 3.14
N PRO A 224 23.70 -7.40 3.94
CA PRO A 224 23.87 -8.27 5.10
C PRO A 224 22.99 -7.89 6.29
N ASN A 225 22.48 -6.65 6.37
CA ASN A 225 21.62 -6.24 7.49
C ASN A 225 20.17 -6.68 7.24
N GLU A 226 19.64 -7.52 8.13
CA GLU A 226 18.30 -8.10 8.02
C GLU A 226 17.15 -7.08 8.14
N GLN A 227 17.42 -5.89 8.68
CA GLN A 227 16.45 -4.79 8.73
C GLN A 227 16.24 -4.13 7.36
N PHE A 228 17.16 -4.34 6.42
CA PHE A 228 17.13 -3.70 5.12
C PHE A 228 16.58 -4.64 4.05
N VAL A 229 15.74 -4.08 3.18
CA VAL A 229 15.25 -4.73 1.96
C VAL A 229 15.90 -4.10 0.74
N VAL A 230 16.08 -4.88 -0.32
CA VAL A 230 16.71 -4.45 -1.57
C VAL A 230 15.70 -4.43 -2.71
N GLY A 231 15.65 -3.31 -3.44
CA GLY A 231 14.86 -3.13 -4.65
C GLY A 231 15.72 -2.63 -5.82
N LEU A 232 15.11 -2.63 -7.00
CA LEU A 232 15.69 -2.09 -8.23
C LEU A 232 14.77 -1.02 -8.81
N ASP A 233 15.37 0.02 -9.37
CA ASP A 233 14.68 1.06 -10.12
C ASP A 233 15.50 1.50 -11.34
N LYS A 234 14.87 2.17 -12.30
CA LYS A 234 15.52 2.75 -13.47
C LYS A 234 15.08 4.20 -13.63
N SER A 235 16.02 5.10 -13.91
CA SER A 235 15.68 6.51 -14.10
C SER A 235 14.70 6.68 -15.26
N LYS A 236 13.78 7.64 -15.14
CA LYS A 236 12.86 8.02 -16.23
C LYS A 236 13.59 8.42 -17.51
N THR A 237 14.83 8.91 -17.39
CA THR A 237 15.68 9.24 -18.55
C THR A 237 16.33 8.03 -19.22
N ASP A 238 16.14 6.82 -18.67
CA ASP A 238 16.83 5.58 -19.04
C ASP A 238 18.35 5.59 -18.86
N ASP A 239 18.95 6.64 -18.28
CA ASP A 239 20.39 6.76 -18.14
C ASP A 239 20.99 5.91 -17.01
N PHE A 240 20.23 5.64 -15.94
CA PHE A 240 20.74 4.98 -14.74
C PHE A 240 19.84 3.84 -14.26
N ILE A 241 20.47 2.79 -13.74
CA ILE A 241 19.82 1.77 -12.90
C ILE A 241 20.22 2.06 -11.46
N PHE A 242 19.25 1.98 -10.56
CA PHE A 242 19.45 2.11 -9.12
C PHE A 242 19.23 0.78 -8.42
N VAL A 243 20.13 0.45 -7.49
CA VAL A 243 19.88 -0.49 -6.41
C VAL A 243 19.52 0.34 -5.18
N VAL A 244 18.35 0.08 -4.61
CA VAL A 244 17.87 0.76 -3.41
C VAL A 244 17.90 -0.23 -2.28
N THR A 245 18.60 0.09 -1.19
CA THR A 245 18.54 -0.70 0.05
C THR A 245 18.01 0.18 1.18
N ALA A 246 16.95 -0.26 1.85
CA ALA A 246 16.26 0.55 2.85
C ALA A 246 15.70 -0.27 4.02
N SER A 247 15.78 0.30 5.23
CA SER A 247 14.95 -0.06 6.39
C SER A 247 13.76 0.91 6.47
N PHE A 248 12.95 0.86 7.55
CA PHE A 248 11.86 1.82 7.72
C PHE A 248 12.34 3.26 7.96
N THR A 249 13.55 3.44 8.53
CA THR A 249 14.06 4.78 8.85
C THR A 249 15.30 5.19 8.05
N THR A 250 15.89 4.29 7.25
CA THR A 250 17.18 4.54 6.61
C THR A 250 17.21 4.04 5.17
N SER A 251 17.76 4.80 4.22
CA SER A 251 17.98 4.32 2.84
C SER A 251 19.40 4.57 2.33
N GLU A 252 19.81 3.78 1.34
CA GLU A 252 21.03 3.95 0.54
C GLU A 252 20.71 3.65 -0.92
N TYR A 253 21.21 4.50 -1.81
CA TYR A 253 21.11 4.31 -3.26
C TYR A 253 22.49 4.00 -3.80
N LEU A 254 22.55 2.95 -4.62
CA LEU A 254 23.68 2.69 -5.50
C LEU A 254 23.21 2.82 -6.94
N PHE A 255 24.08 3.24 -7.84
CA PHE A 255 23.71 3.44 -9.24
C PHE A 255 24.83 3.03 -10.21
N LEU A 256 24.44 2.73 -11.45
CA LEU A 256 25.35 2.59 -12.58
C LEU A 256 24.67 3.08 -13.87
N PRO A 257 25.44 3.50 -14.88
CA PRO A 257 24.88 3.85 -16.19
C PRO A 257 24.20 2.63 -16.83
N ALA A 258 22.93 2.76 -17.22
CA ALA A 258 22.14 1.66 -17.77
C ALA A 258 22.67 1.17 -19.15
N SER A 259 23.49 1.99 -19.82
CA SER A 259 24.23 1.66 -21.04
C SER A 259 25.52 0.88 -20.80
N GLU A 260 25.99 0.79 -19.56
CA GLU A 260 27.19 0.07 -19.15
C GLU A 260 26.84 -1.08 -18.18
N PRO A 261 26.00 -2.04 -18.57
CA PRO A 261 25.45 -3.04 -17.65
C PRO A 261 26.48 -4.01 -17.06
N ASN A 262 27.70 -4.06 -17.63
CA ASN A 262 28.82 -4.83 -17.08
C ASN A 262 29.64 -4.06 -16.03
N GLY A 263 29.30 -2.80 -15.78
CA GLY A 263 29.93 -1.95 -14.77
C GLY A 263 29.66 -2.39 -13.33
N LYS A 264 30.13 -1.57 -12.39
CA LYS A 264 29.92 -1.76 -10.95
C LYS A 264 28.99 -0.68 -10.42
N PHE A 265 28.07 -1.07 -9.54
CA PHE A 265 27.25 -0.13 -8.78
C PHE A 265 28.13 0.73 -7.87
N GLN A 266 27.85 2.03 -7.85
CA GLN A 266 28.54 3.01 -7.02
C GLN A 266 27.54 3.59 -6.00
N VAL A 267 27.97 3.71 -4.75
CA VAL A 267 27.17 4.35 -3.70
C VAL A 267 26.98 5.83 -4.04
N PHE A 268 25.74 6.32 -3.95
CA PHE A 268 25.41 7.74 -4.12
C PHE A 268 25.87 8.54 -2.90
N ILE A 269 25.25 8.33 -1.73
CA ILE A 269 25.82 8.77 -0.44
C ILE A 269 25.71 7.63 0.57
N PRO A 270 26.71 7.42 1.44
CA PRO A 270 26.62 6.40 2.48
C PRO A 270 25.39 6.62 3.37
N ARG A 271 24.71 5.54 3.76
CA ARG A 271 23.55 5.63 4.64
C ARG A 271 23.91 6.17 6.01
N VAL A 272 22.96 6.90 6.60
CA VAL A 272 23.01 7.40 7.97
C VAL A 272 21.74 6.97 8.68
N LYS A 273 21.85 6.45 9.90
CA LYS A 273 20.69 6.01 10.69
C LYS A 273 19.68 7.15 10.80
N ASP A 274 18.41 6.84 10.55
CA ASP A 274 17.26 7.76 10.57
C ASP A 274 17.31 8.85 9.49
N VAL A 275 18.03 8.58 8.40
CA VAL A 275 18.00 9.37 7.18
C VAL A 275 17.47 8.53 6.04
N THR A 276 16.34 8.95 5.47
CA THR A 276 15.86 8.41 4.19
C THR A 276 16.03 9.45 3.10
N TYR A 277 16.58 9.05 1.97
CA TYR A 277 16.61 9.84 0.76
C TYR A 277 16.20 9.02 -0.48
N ASN A 278 15.62 9.70 -1.48
CA ASN A 278 15.32 9.14 -2.80
C ASN A 278 16.06 9.95 -3.86
N VAL A 279 16.68 9.29 -4.84
CA VAL A 279 17.44 9.94 -5.92
C VAL A 279 16.64 9.87 -7.21
N THR A 280 16.31 11.02 -7.79
CA THR A 280 15.65 11.12 -9.10
C THR A 280 16.57 11.83 -10.09
N HIS A 281 16.88 11.17 -11.20
CA HIS A 281 17.77 11.74 -12.22
C HIS A 281 17.02 12.68 -13.18
N HIS A 282 17.63 13.83 -13.43
CA HIS A 282 17.34 14.77 -14.53
C HIS A 282 18.59 14.88 -15.39
N LYS A 283 18.48 15.13 -16.70
CA LYS A 283 19.65 15.08 -17.63
C LYS A 283 20.85 15.96 -17.26
N ASP A 284 20.64 16.98 -16.44
CA ASP A 284 21.67 17.93 -16.00
C ASP A 284 22.02 17.83 -14.50
N LYS A 285 21.24 17.09 -13.69
CA LYS A 285 21.33 17.12 -12.22
C LYS A 285 20.58 15.95 -11.55
N PHE A 286 20.80 15.77 -10.26
CA PHE A 286 19.94 14.91 -9.44
C PHE A 286 18.98 15.76 -8.60
N PHE A 287 17.75 15.29 -8.44
CA PHE A 287 16.85 15.74 -7.37
C PHE A 287 16.88 14.72 -6.24
N ILE A 288 17.07 15.19 -5.00
CA ILE A 288 17.11 14.33 -3.82
C ILE A 288 15.99 14.75 -2.86
N GLN A 289 14.96 13.92 -2.76
CA GLN A 289 14.00 14.02 -1.65
C GLN A 289 14.69 13.46 -0.41
N TYR A 290 14.82 14.27 0.64
CA TYR A 290 15.67 13.97 1.80
C TYR A 290 14.89 14.22 3.09
N LYS A 291 14.89 13.23 3.98
CA LYS A 291 14.28 13.26 5.31
C LYS A 291 15.33 12.92 6.36
N ASP A 292 15.39 13.73 7.41
CA ASP A 292 16.13 13.45 8.62
C ASP A 292 15.31 13.88 9.85
N ARG A 293 15.90 13.77 11.04
CA ARG A 293 15.23 14.12 12.31
C ARG A 293 14.86 15.61 12.43
N GLU A 294 15.48 16.50 11.65
CA GLU A 294 15.17 17.93 11.65
C GLU A 294 14.10 18.28 10.60
N ASN A 295 13.99 17.46 9.55
CA ASN A 295 13.13 17.67 8.39
C ASN A 295 12.24 16.45 8.15
N LEU A 296 11.40 16.09 9.14
CA LEU A 296 10.58 14.88 9.11
C LEU A 296 9.61 14.85 7.91
N ASN A 297 9.10 16.01 7.48
CA ASN A 297 8.23 16.12 6.30
C ASN A 297 8.98 16.16 4.96
N SER A 298 10.29 15.86 5.00
CA SER A 298 11.24 15.93 3.89
C SER A 298 11.46 17.35 3.34
N LEU A 299 12.52 17.48 2.56
CA LEU A 299 12.75 18.56 1.61
C LEU A 299 13.32 17.99 0.31
N VAL A 300 13.41 18.80 -0.75
CA VAL A 300 14.01 18.39 -2.03
C VAL A 300 15.22 19.26 -2.33
N TYR A 301 16.37 18.61 -2.53
CA TYR A 301 17.58 19.24 -3.04
C TYR A 301 17.72 19.04 -4.55
N GLU A 302 18.47 19.94 -5.20
CA GLU A 302 19.19 19.64 -6.44
C GLU A 302 20.69 19.46 -6.15
N ALA A 303 21.31 18.48 -6.79
CA ALA A 303 22.74 18.18 -6.72
C ALA A 303 23.36 18.01 -8.12
N PRO A 304 24.65 18.34 -8.31
CA PRO A 304 25.31 18.19 -9.60
C PRO A 304 25.46 16.72 -10.00
N LEU A 305 25.62 16.41 -11.29
CA LEU A 305 25.90 15.02 -11.75
C LEU A 305 27.29 14.52 -11.38
N LYS A 306 28.23 15.42 -11.06
CA LYS A 306 29.60 15.12 -10.65
C LYS A 306 29.93 15.92 -9.38
N GLY A 307 30.58 15.30 -8.41
CA GLY A 307 30.84 15.92 -7.12
C GLY A 307 29.59 16.01 -6.23
N TYR A 308 28.56 15.19 -6.50
CA TYR A 308 27.34 15.12 -5.68
C TYR A 308 27.63 14.70 -4.24
N GLU A 309 28.78 14.08 -3.99
CA GLU A 309 29.24 13.66 -2.67
C GLU A 309 29.46 14.86 -1.73
N ASP A 310 29.81 16.02 -2.27
CA ASP A 310 29.91 17.26 -1.51
C ASP A 310 28.52 17.90 -1.33
N ARG A 311 27.84 17.47 -0.26
CA ARG A 311 26.52 17.99 0.13
C ARG A 311 26.49 19.50 0.35
N SER A 312 27.62 20.18 0.59
CA SER A 312 27.64 21.64 0.74
C SER A 312 27.32 22.38 -0.56
N THR A 313 27.42 21.69 -1.70
CA THR A 313 27.07 22.21 -3.03
C THR A 313 25.60 22.07 -3.39
N TRP A 314 24.83 21.31 -2.59
CA TRP A 314 23.42 21.04 -2.86
C TRP A 314 22.57 22.28 -2.60
N LYS A 315 21.51 22.46 -3.39
CA LYS A 315 20.60 23.60 -3.27
C LYS A 315 19.20 23.13 -2.97
N VAL A 316 18.53 23.78 -2.03
CA VAL A 316 17.13 23.49 -1.70
C VAL A 316 16.22 23.99 -2.82
N VAL A 317 15.40 23.10 -3.36
CA VAL A 317 14.41 23.36 -4.43
C VAL A 317 13.00 23.44 -3.83
N ILE A 318 12.63 22.46 -3.01
CA ILE A 318 11.41 22.49 -2.20
C ILE A 318 11.85 22.46 -0.73
N PRO A 319 11.65 23.54 0.04
CA PRO A 319 12.03 23.57 1.44
C PRO A 319 11.13 22.68 2.29
N HIS A 320 11.62 22.29 3.47
CA HIS A 320 10.81 21.62 4.49
C HIS A 320 9.68 22.53 4.99
N ASP A 321 8.51 21.94 5.21
CA ASP A 321 7.34 22.56 5.86
C ASP A 321 6.83 21.62 6.96
N ALA A 322 6.73 22.10 8.19
CA ALA A 322 6.26 21.31 9.33
C ALA A 322 4.80 20.86 9.21
N ASP A 323 4.00 21.55 8.39
CA ASP A 323 2.58 21.26 8.19
C ASP A 323 2.29 20.54 6.84
N ALA A 324 3.32 20.31 6.01
CA ALA A 324 3.15 19.74 4.68
C ALA A 324 4.24 18.72 4.35
N LYS A 325 3.86 17.44 4.28
CA LYS A 325 4.76 16.32 3.95
C LYS A 325 4.92 16.18 2.44
N ILE A 326 6.17 16.15 1.96
CA ILE A 326 6.47 15.73 0.59
C ILE A 326 6.39 14.20 0.55
N GLU A 327 5.38 13.65 -0.11
CA GLU A 327 5.21 12.19 -0.23
C GLU A 327 6.02 11.61 -1.39
N GLY A 328 6.20 12.38 -2.45
CA GLY A 328 6.99 11.97 -3.61
C GLY A 328 7.10 13.07 -4.65
N ILE A 329 8.03 12.89 -5.58
CA ILE A 329 8.23 13.78 -6.72
C ILE A 329 8.18 12.99 -8.03
N ASP A 330 7.81 13.66 -9.11
CA ASP A 330 7.98 13.15 -10.46
C ASP A 330 8.62 14.24 -11.33
N VAL A 331 9.73 13.88 -11.99
CA VAL A 331 10.61 14.82 -12.70
C VAL A 331 10.50 14.62 -14.21
N PHE A 332 10.37 15.74 -14.91
CA PHE A 332 10.29 15.86 -16.37
C PHE A 332 11.43 16.77 -16.86
N GLN A 333 11.58 16.88 -18.18
CA GLN A 333 12.57 17.77 -18.78
C GLN A 333 12.44 19.23 -18.33
N ASP A 334 11.21 19.73 -18.25
CA ASP A 334 10.94 21.14 -18.00
C ASP A 334 10.20 21.39 -16.67
N TYR A 335 9.79 20.32 -15.98
CA TYR A 335 8.91 20.39 -14.80
C TYR A 335 9.34 19.42 -13.70
N LEU A 336 9.07 19.79 -12.46
CA LEU A 336 9.05 18.89 -11.31
C LEU A 336 7.67 18.96 -10.69
N SER A 337 7.00 17.82 -10.57
CA SER A 337 5.76 17.71 -9.80
C SER A 337 6.03 17.09 -8.44
N ALA A 338 5.31 17.54 -7.42
CA ALA A 338 5.42 17.05 -6.05
C ALA A 338 4.03 16.72 -5.52
N GLN A 339 3.89 15.51 -4.97
CA GLN A 339 2.72 15.11 -4.21
C GLN A 339 2.94 15.52 -2.75
N ILE A 340 2.14 16.47 -2.28
CA ILE A 340 2.25 17.07 -0.96
C ILE A 340 1.04 16.68 -0.13
N ARG A 341 1.24 16.22 1.09
CA ARG A 341 0.16 16.00 2.04
C ARG A 341 0.06 17.15 3.04
N LYS A 342 -1.09 17.79 3.09
CA LYS A 342 -1.41 18.87 4.02
C LYS A 342 -2.82 18.70 4.56
N ASN A 343 -2.99 18.85 5.87
CA ASN A 343 -4.31 18.74 6.54
C ASN A 343 -5.10 17.45 6.19
N GLY A 344 -4.45 16.29 6.06
CA GLY A 344 -5.12 15.04 5.71
C GLY A 344 -5.46 14.88 4.23
N LEU A 345 -5.04 15.80 3.35
CA LEU A 345 -5.33 15.79 1.91
C LEU A 345 -4.04 15.70 1.11
N ARG A 346 -4.12 15.04 -0.05
CA ARG A 346 -3.03 14.99 -1.03
C ARG A 346 -3.24 16.04 -2.11
N GLU A 347 -2.32 16.99 -2.16
CA GLU A 347 -2.23 18.07 -3.15
C GLU A 347 -1.16 17.73 -4.18
N ILE A 348 -1.33 18.24 -5.41
CA ILE A 348 -0.34 18.10 -6.48
C ILE A 348 0.17 19.50 -6.83
N HIS A 349 1.46 19.71 -6.63
CA HIS A 349 2.17 20.95 -6.92
C HIS A 349 3.11 20.75 -8.10
N ILE A 350 3.23 21.74 -8.98
CA ILE A 350 4.08 21.71 -10.16
C ILE A 350 5.03 22.90 -10.11
N LEU A 351 6.31 22.66 -10.38
CA LEU A 351 7.38 23.63 -10.48
C LEU A 351 7.98 23.60 -11.88
N GLY A 352 7.94 24.71 -12.60
CA GLY A 352 8.69 24.91 -13.84
C GLY A 352 10.18 25.02 -13.56
N LEU A 353 11.00 24.19 -14.20
CA LEU A 353 12.45 24.13 -13.97
C LEU A 353 13.22 25.25 -14.68
N LYS A 354 12.62 25.87 -15.71
CA LYS A 354 13.22 26.96 -16.49
C LYS A 354 13.02 28.33 -15.87
N ASP A 355 11.83 28.61 -15.35
CA ASP A 355 11.40 29.94 -14.89
C ASP A 355 10.99 29.98 -13.41
N GLY A 356 10.91 28.83 -12.73
CA GLY A 356 10.49 28.73 -11.35
C GLY A 356 8.97 28.90 -11.14
N GLN A 357 8.16 28.86 -12.21
CA GLN A 357 6.71 29.01 -12.09
C GLN A 357 6.12 27.90 -11.21
N LYS A 358 5.25 28.28 -10.26
CA LYS A 358 4.56 27.34 -9.37
C LYS A 358 3.08 27.26 -9.71
N GLN A 359 2.55 26.05 -9.76
CA GLN A 359 1.14 25.76 -10.01
C GLN A 359 0.65 24.68 -9.03
N SER A 360 -0.65 24.64 -8.78
CA SER A 360 -1.29 23.58 -8.00
C SER A 360 -2.59 23.14 -8.67
N ILE A 361 -2.94 21.86 -8.50
CA ILE A 361 -4.21 21.31 -8.96
C ILE A 361 -5.21 21.40 -7.81
N ASN A 362 -6.35 22.04 -8.05
CA ASN A 362 -7.40 22.23 -7.05
C ASN A 362 -8.56 21.26 -7.25
N PHE A 363 -9.20 20.85 -6.16
CA PHE A 363 -10.30 19.89 -6.15
C PHE A 363 -11.51 20.45 -5.39
N PRO A 364 -12.75 20.21 -5.86
CA PRO A 364 -13.92 20.87 -5.29
C PRO A 364 -14.43 20.23 -3.99
N GLU A 365 -14.13 18.96 -3.74
CA GLU A 365 -14.59 18.24 -2.55
C GLU A 365 -13.82 18.66 -1.28
N PRO A 366 -14.50 18.75 -0.12
CA PRO A 366 -13.85 19.12 1.15
C PRO A 366 -12.90 18.04 1.67
N VAL A 367 -13.10 16.80 1.22
CA VAL A 367 -12.24 15.66 1.51
C VAL A 367 -12.06 14.87 0.22
N TYR A 368 -10.83 14.59 -0.15
CA TYR A 368 -10.49 13.87 -1.36
C TYR A 368 -9.10 13.22 -1.25
N THR A 369 -8.75 12.45 -2.26
CA THR A 369 -7.38 12.05 -2.52
C THR A 369 -7.07 12.25 -4.00
N ALA A 370 -5.91 12.84 -4.25
CA ALA A 370 -5.31 12.94 -5.57
C ALA A 370 -3.92 12.29 -5.54
N TYR A 371 -3.51 11.67 -6.64
CA TYR A 371 -2.24 10.94 -6.68
C TYR A 371 -1.63 10.95 -8.07
N LEU A 372 -0.31 10.95 -8.14
CA LEU A 372 0.41 10.78 -9.40
C LEU A 372 0.20 9.35 -9.91
N SER A 373 -0.21 9.18 -11.17
CA SER A 373 -0.40 7.84 -11.77
C SER A 373 0.84 7.35 -12.54
N GLY A 374 1.95 8.11 -12.45
CA GLY A 374 3.15 7.93 -13.26
C GLY A 374 2.97 8.49 -14.67
N THR A 375 4.02 9.10 -15.21
CA THR A 375 4.10 9.50 -16.62
C THR A 375 5.49 9.12 -17.15
N PRO A 376 5.62 7.99 -17.87
CA PRO A 376 6.91 7.43 -18.27
C PRO A 376 7.76 8.36 -19.12
N GLU A 377 7.13 9.13 -20.01
CA GLU A 377 7.86 9.99 -20.96
C GLU A 377 8.51 11.20 -20.24
N TYR A 378 9.84 11.20 -20.17
CA TYR A 378 10.63 12.29 -19.57
C TYR A 378 10.36 13.67 -20.21
N THR A 379 10.13 13.70 -21.52
CA THR A 379 9.90 14.95 -22.27
C THR A 379 8.44 15.38 -22.26
N SER A 380 7.58 14.72 -21.49
CA SER A 380 6.16 15.07 -21.42
C SER A 380 5.96 16.45 -20.78
N ALA A 381 5.09 17.25 -21.41
CA ALA A 381 4.52 18.47 -20.82
C ALA A 381 3.17 18.21 -20.13
N THR A 382 2.71 16.95 -20.12
CA THR A 382 1.46 16.52 -19.51
C THR A 382 1.74 15.60 -18.34
N LEU A 383 1.10 15.86 -17.21
CA LEU A 383 1.16 15.05 -15.99
C LEU A 383 -0.13 14.24 -15.85
N ARG A 384 -0.04 12.91 -15.76
CA ARG A 384 -1.19 12.07 -15.46
C ARG A 384 -1.41 11.91 -13.96
N TYR A 385 -2.63 12.19 -13.52
CA TYR A 385 -3.02 12.04 -12.12
C TYR A 385 -4.38 11.36 -11.95
N GLY A 386 -4.55 10.70 -10.82
CA GLY A 386 -5.79 10.12 -10.35
C GLY A 386 -6.47 11.03 -9.33
N TYR A 387 -7.79 11.03 -9.32
CA TYR A 387 -8.61 11.81 -8.41
C TYR A 387 -9.82 11.00 -7.93
N THR A 388 -10.12 11.05 -6.64
CA THR A 388 -11.29 10.40 -6.04
C THR A 388 -11.65 11.05 -4.70
N SER A 389 -12.88 10.81 -4.26
CA SER A 389 -13.40 11.16 -2.93
C SER A 389 -14.39 10.08 -2.51
N LEU A 390 -14.84 10.07 -1.25
CA LEU A 390 -15.78 9.08 -0.73
C LEU A 390 -17.06 8.95 -1.58
N ASN A 391 -17.51 10.01 -2.25
CA ASN A 391 -18.66 10.00 -3.18
C ASN A 391 -18.29 10.30 -4.64
N ARG A 392 -16.99 10.33 -5.00
CA ARG A 392 -16.52 10.57 -6.37
C ARG A 392 -15.76 9.34 -6.89
N PRO A 393 -16.35 8.56 -7.81
CA PRO A 393 -15.68 7.45 -8.44
C PRO A 393 -14.33 7.86 -9.04
N SER A 394 -13.37 6.93 -9.00
CA SER A 394 -12.00 7.20 -9.43
C SER A 394 -11.96 7.74 -10.84
N SER A 395 -11.24 8.84 -11.02
CA SER A 395 -11.09 9.55 -12.28
C SER A 395 -9.62 9.71 -12.63
N VAL A 396 -9.29 9.60 -13.91
CA VAL A 396 -7.95 9.79 -14.47
C VAL A 396 -7.96 11.04 -15.33
N TYR A 397 -7.01 11.93 -15.09
CA TYR A 397 -6.86 13.20 -15.78
C TYR A 397 -5.45 13.35 -16.33
N ASP A 398 -5.36 14.06 -17.44
CA ASP A 398 -4.11 14.63 -17.95
C ASP A 398 -4.10 16.13 -17.64
N TYR A 399 -3.09 16.59 -16.92
CA TYR A 399 -2.83 18.00 -16.62
C TYR A 399 -1.76 18.54 -17.56
N ASP A 400 -2.13 19.48 -18.42
CA ASP A 400 -1.17 20.22 -19.24
C ASP A 400 -0.43 21.23 -18.36
N MET A 401 0.85 20.96 -18.08
CA MET A 401 1.70 21.79 -17.23
C MET A 401 2.09 23.13 -17.90
N THR A 402 1.84 23.30 -19.20
CA THR A 402 2.07 24.57 -19.90
C THR A 402 0.87 25.51 -19.73
N SER A 403 -0.34 25.00 -19.93
CA SER A 403 -1.58 25.80 -19.90
C SER A 403 -2.28 25.80 -18.53
N GLY A 404 -1.93 24.86 -17.65
CA GLY A 404 -2.55 24.67 -16.35
C GLY A 404 -3.93 24.02 -16.41
N LYS A 405 -4.26 23.31 -17.49
CA LYS A 405 -5.60 22.75 -17.74
C LYS A 405 -5.63 21.23 -17.55
N SER A 406 -6.59 20.75 -16.77
CA SER A 406 -6.91 19.32 -16.65
C SER A 406 -7.91 18.86 -17.74
N THR A 407 -7.69 17.68 -18.30
CA THR A 407 -8.60 16.97 -19.20
C THR A 407 -8.98 15.63 -18.60
N LEU A 408 -10.28 15.38 -18.38
CA LEU A 408 -10.78 14.08 -17.93
C LEU A 408 -10.61 13.05 -19.04
N LEU A 409 -9.87 11.97 -18.76
CA LEU A 409 -9.66 10.88 -19.70
C LEU A 409 -10.58 9.70 -19.42
N LYS A 410 -10.80 9.40 -18.14
CA LYS A 410 -11.67 8.30 -17.73
C LYS A 410 -12.23 8.56 -16.35
N GLN A 411 -13.49 8.20 -16.15
CA GLN A 411 -14.11 8.08 -14.85
C GLN A 411 -14.60 6.65 -14.68
N GLN A 412 -14.44 6.08 -13.49
CA GLN A 412 -14.98 4.77 -13.15
C GLN A 412 -16.51 4.82 -13.29
N GLU A 413 -17.02 3.99 -14.19
CA GLU A 413 -18.45 3.80 -14.38
C GLU A 413 -18.98 2.83 -13.32
N ILE A 414 -20.15 3.15 -12.75
CA ILE A 414 -20.85 2.30 -11.79
C ILE A 414 -22.21 1.93 -12.39
N PRO A 415 -22.31 0.79 -13.10
CA PRO A 415 -23.48 0.44 -13.91
C PRO A 415 -24.80 0.34 -13.14
N SER A 416 -24.74 0.14 -11.82
CA SER A 416 -25.91 0.05 -10.96
C SER A 416 -26.63 1.39 -10.70
N GLY A 417 -26.26 2.48 -11.37
CA GLY A 417 -26.94 3.77 -11.27
C GLY A 417 -26.50 4.65 -10.10
N PHE A 418 -25.23 4.57 -9.69
CA PHE A 418 -24.68 5.43 -8.64
C PHE A 418 -24.76 6.91 -9.02
N ASN A 419 -25.34 7.74 -8.15
CA ASN A 419 -25.36 9.18 -8.29
C ASN A 419 -24.57 9.87 -7.15
N PRO A 420 -23.43 10.53 -7.45
CA PRO A 420 -22.64 11.25 -6.46
C PRO A 420 -23.44 12.26 -5.61
N ASP A 421 -24.49 12.85 -6.20
CA ASP A 421 -25.32 13.88 -5.57
C ASP A 421 -26.33 13.34 -4.57
N ASP A 422 -26.45 12.02 -4.40
CA ASP A 422 -27.32 11.43 -3.38
C ASP A 422 -26.65 11.37 -1.99
N TYR A 423 -25.36 11.72 -1.91
CA TYR A 423 -24.53 11.55 -0.72
C TYR A 423 -23.90 12.86 -0.25
N THR A 424 -23.68 12.94 1.06
CA THR A 424 -22.95 14.03 1.72
C THR A 424 -21.60 13.49 2.16
N VAL A 425 -20.54 14.27 1.92
CA VAL A 425 -19.18 14.03 2.42
C VAL A 425 -18.78 15.18 3.33
N GLU A 426 -18.29 14.87 4.53
CA GLU A 426 -17.90 15.85 5.55
C GLU A 426 -16.53 15.51 6.16
N ARG A 427 -15.79 16.55 6.54
CA ARG A 427 -14.64 16.44 7.44
C ARG A 427 -15.12 16.68 8.88
N VAL A 428 -14.87 15.72 9.76
CA VAL A 428 -15.15 15.81 11.20
C VAL A 428 -13.83 15.77 11.97
N TRP A 429 -13.76 16.43 13.12
CA TRP A 429 -12.57 16.43 13.98
C TRP A 429 -12.91 15.91 15.38
N ALA A 430 -12.29 14.80 15.77
CA ALA A 430 -12.32 14.30 17.13
C ALA A 430 -11.22 14.99 17.97
N THR A 431 -11.36 14.95 19.29
CA THR A 431 -10.32 15.43 20.21
C THR A 431 -9.84 14.25 21.03
N ALA A 432 -8.60 13.84 20.83
CA ALA A 432 -7.97 12.77 21.60
C ALA A 432 -7.78 13.18 23.07
N SER A 433 -7.49 12.20 23.94
CA SER A 433 -7.35 12.41 25.38
C SER A 433 -6.23 13.38 25.76
N ASP A 434 -5.24 13.57 24.89
CA ASP A 434 -4.13 14.52 25.02
C ASP A 434 -4.40 15.88 24.33
N GLY A 435 -5.62 16.10 23.83
CA GLY A 435 -6.05 17.36 23.20
C GLY A 435 -5.80 17.45 21.70
N VAL A 436 -5.10 16.48 21.10
CA VAL A 436 -4.83 16.44 19.66
C VAL A 436 -6.13 16.35 18.86
N LYS A 437 -6.21 17.10 17.75
CA LYS A 437 -7.36 17.06 16.83
C LYS A 437 -7.15 16.00 15.77
N VAL A 438 -7.96 14.94 15.81
CA VAL A 438 -7.87 13.80 14.89
C VAL A 438 -8.91 13.95 13.77
N PRO A 439 -8.51 14.02 12.49
CA PRO A 439 -9.45 14.16 11.40
C PRO A 439 -10.18 12.85 11.07
N MET A 440 -11.43 12.99 10.64
CA MET A 440 -12.25 11.92 10.09
C MET A 440 -12.92 12.34 8.79
N SER A 441 -12.92 11.44 7.84
CA SER A 441 -13.65 11.59 6.58
C SER A 441 -14.95 10.79 6.65
N VAL A 442 -16.09 11.44 6.51
CA VAL A 442 -17.41 10.81 6.74
C VAL A 442 -18.27 10.93 5.49
N VAL A 443 -18.94 9.84 5.10
CA VAL A 443 -19.91 9.80 4.00
C VAL A 443 -21.20 9.12 4.42
N TYR A 444 -22.32 9.67 3.97
CA TYR A 444 -23.64 9.11 4.22
C TYR A 444 -24.67 9.61 3.21
N LYS A 445 -25.83 8.95 3.12
CA LYS A 445 -26.93 9.35 2.23
C LYS A 445 -27.55 10.67 2.68
N LYS A 446 -27.79 11.62 1.77
CA LYS A 446 -28.33 12.96 2.09
C LYS A 446 -29.63 12.96 2.90
N THR A 447 -30.43 11.91 2.77
CA THR A 447 -31.70 11.75 3.50
C THR A 447 -31.52 11.32 4.96
N LEU A 448 -30.30 11.02 5.41
CA LEU A 448 -30.01 10.60 6.78
C LEU A 448 -30.30 11.73 7.77
N LYS A 449 -30.88 11.38 8.91
CA LYS A 449 -31.05 12.27 10.06
C LYS A 449 -29.96 11.97 11.09
N LYS A 450 -29.23 13.00 11.54
CA LYS A 450 -28.23 12.90 12.61
C LYS A 450 -28.92 12.89 13.98
N ASP A 451 -29.68 11.84 14.25
CA ASP A 451 -30.45 11.62 15.50
C ASP A 451 -29.92 10.42 16.33
N GLY A 452 -28.73 9.92 15.97
CA GLY A 452 -28.08 8.78 16.61
C GLY A 452 -28.62 7.41 16.19
N ASN A 453 -29.67 7.32 15.37
CA ASN A 453 -30.30 6.03 15.06
C ASN A 453 -29.70 5.29 13.86
N SER A 454 -28.77 5.90 13.14
CA SER A 454 -28.16 5.26 11.97
C SER A 454 -27.05 4.29 12.41
N PRO A 455 -26.96 3.08 11.82
CA PRO A 455 -25.78 2.25 11.99
C PRO A 455 -24.56 2.95 11.38
N ALA A 456 -23.37 2.64 11.89
CA ALA A 456 -22.13 3.20 11.37
C ALA A 456 -21.05 2.14 11.22
N LEU A 457 -20.17 2.33 10.23
CA LEU A 457 -18.93 1.60 10.09
C LEU A 457 -17.77 2.61 10.16
N LEU A 458 -16.92 2.46 11.16
CA LEU A 458 -15.68 3.23 11.33
C LEU A 458 -14.47 2.38 10.95
N TYR A 459 -13.69 2.86 10.00
CA TYR A 459 -12.50 2.19 9.49
C TYR A 459 -11.21 2.98 9.82
N SER A 460 -10.12 2.27 10.10
CA SER A 460 -8.77 2.85 10.11
C SER A 460 -7.68 1.77 10.04
N TYR A 461 -6.42 2.20 9.96
CA TYR A 461 -5.23 1.36 9.93
C TYR A 461 -4.18 1.80 10.97
N GLY A 462 -3.60 3.00 10.80
CA GLY A 462 -2.82 3.68 11.84
C GLY A 462 -1.43 3.12 12.15
N SER A 463 -0.69 2.60 11.15
CA SER A 463 0.69 2.10 11.32
C SER A 463 1.55 2.34 10.08
N TYR A 464 2.87 2.27 10.24
CA TYR A 464 3.91 2.42 9.18
C TYR A 464 3.88 3.76 8.42
N GLY A 465 3.22 4.78 8.96
CA GLY A 465 2.98 6.03 8.24
C GLY A 465 1.98 5.90 7.09
N SER A 466 1.31 4.76 6.94
CA SER A 466 0.30 4.55 5.92
C SER A 466 -0.93 5.39 6.20
N SER A 467 -1.24 6.34 5.32
CA SER A 467 -2.37 7.26 5.47
C SER A 467 -3.70 6.58 5.16
N SER A 468 -4.72 6.92 5.94
CA SER A 468 -6.09 6.42 5.75
C SER A 468 -6.87 7.36 4.81
N ASP A 469 -6.52 7.33 3.53
CA ASP A 469 -7.04 8.24 2.52
C ASP A 469 -8.55 8.06 2.23
N ALA A 470 -9.20 9.17 1.89
CA ALA A 470 -10.62 9.24 1.55
C ALA A 470 -10.87 8.97 0.06
N TYR A 471 -10.97 7.69 -0.32
CA TYR A 471 -11.21 7.27 -1.70
C TYR A 471 -12.54 6.51 -1.88
N PHE A 472 -13.05 6.51 -3.11
CA PHE A 472 -14.29 5.83 -3.45
C PHE A 472 -14.13 4.32 -3.46
N VAL A 473 -15.02 3.62 -2.74
CA VAL A 473 -15.15 2.16 -2.80
C VAL A 473 -16.62 1.83 -3.01
N SER A 474 -16.96 1.35 -4.21
CA SER A 474 -18.33 1.05 -4.61
C SER A 474 -19.02 0.04 -3.67
N ASN A 475 -18.27 -0.88 -3.08
CA ASN A 475 -18.81 -1.93 -2.21
C ASN A 475 -19.37 -1.38 -0.89
N TYR A 476 -18.84 -0.27 -0.35
CA TYR A 476 -19.40 0.33 0.87
C TYR A 476 -20.81 0.88 0.66
N TYR A 477 -21.23 1.12 -0.58
CA TYR A 477 -22.57 1.60 -0.87
C TYR A 477 -23.66 0.55 -0.61
N SER A 478 -23.32 -0.73 -0.56
CA SER A 478 -24.26 -1.73 -0.04
C SER A 478 -24.66 -1.45 1.41
N LEU A 479 -23.78 -0.85 2.22
CA LEU A 479 -24.09 -0.39 3.58
C LEU A 479 -24.71 1.01 3.56
N ILE A 480 -24.10 1.98 2.88
CA ILE A 480 -24.52 3.38 2.89
C ILE A 480 -25.96 3.53 2.34
N ASP A 481 -26.32 2.79 1.29
CA ASP A 481 -27.67 2.80 0.72
C ASP A 481 -28.72 2.20 1.67
N ARG A 482 -28.29 1.45 2.69
CA ARG A 482 -29.11 0.91 3.79
C ARG A 482 -29.09 1.78 5.04
N GLY A 483 -28.60 3.02 4.93
CA GLY A 483 -28.61 4.01 6.00
C GLY A 483 -27.39 3.97 6.92
N PHE A 484 -26.31 3.28 6.53
CA PHE A 484 -25.06 3.37 7.28
C PHE A 484 -24.39 4.74 7.08
N VAL A 485 -23.79 5.25 8.15
CA VAL A 485 -22.70 6.21 8.09
C VAL A 485 -21.40 5.43 7.88
N PHE A 486 -20.60 5.81 6.89
CA PHE A 486 -19.25 5.28 6.74
C PHE A 486 -18.24 6.38 7.10
N ALA A 487 -17.26 6.04 7.94
CA ALA A 487 -16.25 6.97 8.40
C ALA A 487 -14.85 6.34 8.33
N ILE A 488 -13.87 7.15 7.98
CA ILE A 488 -12.45 6.82 8.02
C ILE A 488 -11.79 7.72 9.06
N ALA A 489 -11.19 7.14 10.09
CA ALA A 489 -10.40 7.88 11.06
C ALA A 489 -8.93 7.94 10.64
N GLN A 490 -8.39 9.15 10.60
CA GLN A 490 -7.01 9.45 10.19
C GLN A 490 -6.10 9.58 11.41
N ILE A 491 -6.01 8.48 12.17
CA ILE A 491 -5.37 8.40 13.50
C ILE A 491 -3.84 8.43 13.45
N ARG A 492 -3.19 8.78 14.56
CA ARG A 492 -1.72 8.71 14.68
C ARG A 492 -1.18 7.31 14.41
N GLY A 493 0.02 7.26 13.86
CA GLY A 493 0.65 6.04 13.33
C GLY A 493 0.46 5.88 11.81
N GLY A 494 -0.54 6.55 11.23
CA GLY A 494 -0.50 6.94 9.83
C GLY A 494 0.29 8.24 9.64
N SER A 495 0.44 8.72 8.40
CA SER A 495 1.04 10.03 8.10
C SER A 495 0.03 11.08 7.60
N ASP A 496 -1.26 10.92 7.92
CA ASP A 496 -2.33 11.81 7.42
C ASP A 496 -2.05 13.31 7.70
N MET A 497 -1.41 13.64 8.82
CA MET A 497 -1.02 15.02 9.18
C MET A 497 0.49 15.26 9.06
N GLY A 498 1.19 14.46 8.26
CA GLY A 498 2.65 14.52 8.09
C GLY A 498 3.39 13.44 8.87
N GLU A 499 4.72 13.48 8.82
CA GLU A 499 5.57 12.44 9.40
C GLU A 499 5.56 12.45 10.93
N GLN A 500 5.45 13.61 11.56
CA GLN A 500 5.31 13.72 13.02
C GLN A 500 4.08 12.96 13.53
N TRP A 501 3.00 12.89 12.72
CA TRP A 501 1.79 12.12 13.03
C TRP A 501 2.05 10.62 13.11
N TYR A 502 3.00 10.13 12.31
CA TYR A 502 3.45 8.74 12.34
C TYR A 502 4.36 8.48 13.53
N GLU A 503 5.36 9.35 13.75
CA GLU A 503 6.26 9.27 14.90
C GLU A 503 5.50 9.31 16.24
N ASP A 504 4.38 10.04 16.30
CA ASP A 504 3.50 10.09 17.48
C ASP A 504 2.53 8.91 17.61
N GLY A 505 2.61 7.89 16.76
CA GLY A 505 1.80 6.67 16.82
C GLY A 505 2.56 5.39 16.53
N LYS A 506 3.87 5.37 16.85
CA LYS A 506 4.74 4.20 16.76
C LYS A 506 5.59 4.05 18.04
N LEU A 507 6.31 2.93 18.18
CA LEU A 507 7.20 2.67 19.31
C LEU A 507 6.50 2.93 20.67
N LEU A 508 7.16 3.65 21.58
CA LEU A 508 6.63 4.02 22.91
C LEU A 508 5.49 5.05 22.88
N LYS A 509 5.02 5.43 21.69
CA LYS A 509 3.82 6.25 21.49
C LYS A 509 2.69 5.49 20.81
N LYS A 510 2.84 4.18 20.55
CA LYS A 510 1.86 3.39 19.78
C LYS A 510 0.44 3.44 20.33
N LYS A 511 0.28 3.61 21.65
CA LYS A 511 -1.05 3.72 22.28
C LYS A 511 -1.89 4.89 21.77
N ASN A 512 -1.27 5.93 21.24
CA ASN A 512 -1.97 7.06 20.63
C ASN A 512 -2.84 6.63 19.45
N THR A 513 -2.42 5.63 18.68
CA THR A 513 -3.25 5.03 17.60
C THR A 513 -4.60 4.55 18.15
N PHE A 514 -4.60 3.87 19.29
CA PHE A 514 -5.81 3.28 19.87
C PHE A 514 -6.71 4.34 20.51
N THR A 515 -6.12 5.29 21.26
CA THR A 515 -6.86 6.37 21.92
C THR A 515 -7.45 7.36 20.92
N ASP A 516 -6.77 7.64 19.82
CA ASP A 516 -7.29 8.46 18.71
C ASP A 516 -8.52 7.82 18.06
N PHE A 517 -8.46 6.50 17.83
CA PHE A 517 -9.58 5.76 17.24
C PHE A 517 -10.79 5.72 18.17
N ILE A 518 -10.57 5.54 19.47
CA ILE A 518 -11.62 5.63 20.50
C ILE A 518 -12.25 7.02 20.50
N ALA A 519 -11.45 8.09 20.46
CA ALA A 519 -11.95 9.45 20.40
C ALA A 519 -12.79 9.72 19.13
N CYS A 520 -12.39 9.13 18.00
CA CYS A 520 -13.16 9.16 16.76
C CYS A 520 -14.52 8.47 16.89
N ALA A 521 -14.56 7.29 17.50
CA ALA A 521 -15.80 6.57 17.78
C ALA A 521 -16.74 7.37 18.69
N GLU A 522 -16.22 7.92 19.79
CA GLU A 522 -16.97 8.77 20.72
C GLU A 522 -17.49 10.04 20.05
N LYS A 523 -16.71 10.61 19.11
CA LYS A 523 -17.13 11.77 18.33
C LYS A 523 -18.33 11.45 17.42
N LEU A 524 -18.34 10.30 16.75
CA LEU A 524 -19.50 9.88 15.94
C LEU A 524 -20.76 9.68 16.78
N VAL A 525 -20.62 9.13 17.99
CA VAL A 525 -21.74 8.96 18.92
C VAL A 525 -22.24 10.31 19.45
N SER A 526 -21.34 11.17 19.94
CA SER A 526 -21.72 12.47 20.51
C SER A 526 -22.30 13.45 19.49
N ASP A 527 -21.87 13.38 18.22
CA ASP A 527 -22.45 14.18 17.12
C ASP A 527 -23.75 13.60 16.57
N ASN A 528 -24.30 12.55 17.18
CA ASN A 528 -25.54 11.89 16.80
C ASN A 528 -25.51 11.30 15.37
N PHE A 529 -24.34 10.89 14.87
CA PHE A 529 -24.28 10.07 13.66
C PHE A 529 -24.79 8.65 13.94
N THR A 530 -24.46 8.11 15.11
CA THR A 530 -24.75 6.74 15.55
C THR A 530 -24.83 6.66 17.07
N LYS A 531 -24.90 5.45 17.62
CA LYS A 531 -24.78 5.12 19.05
C LYS A 531 -23.99 3.81 19.19
N SER A 532 -23.44 3.55 20.38
CA SER A 532 -22.52 2.41 20.60
C SER A 532 -23.11 1.05 20.21
N ASP A 533 -24.40 0.80 20.49
CA ASP A 533 -25.11 -0.44 20.11
C ASP A 533 -25.43 -0.55 18.60
N LYS A 534 -24.93 0.39 17.79
CA LYS A 534 -25.06 0.44 16.33
C LYS A 534 -23.73 0.79 15.62
N LEU A 535 -22.64 0.93 16.36
CA LEU A 535 -21.33 1.24 15.79
C LEU A 535 -20.55 -0.05 15.51
N ALA A 536 -20.22 -0.26 14.24
CA ALA A 536 -19.29 -1.28 13.78
C ALA A 536 -17.90 -0.66 13.53
N ILE A 537 -16.84 -1.42 13.80
CA ILE A 537 -15.45 -1.05 13.50
C ILE A 537 -14.77 -2.08 12.62
N MET A 538 -13.85 -1.64 11.77
CA MET A 538 -13.11 -2.52 10.87
C MET A 538 -11.66 -2.07 10.70
N GLY A 539 -10.75 -3.05 10.64
CA GLY A 539 -9.34 -2.86 10.37
C GLY A 539 -8.67 -4.19 9.99
N GLY A 540 -7.63 -4.14 9.16
CA GLY A 540 -6.93 -5.32 8.68
C GLY A 540 -5.41 -5.28 8.88
N SER A 541 -4.76 -6.43 9.05
CA SER A 541 -3.32 -6.53 9.32
C SER A 541 -2.95 -5.75 10.60
N ALA A 542 -2.13 -4.69 10.53
CA ALA A 542 -1.89 -3.79 11.66
C ALA A 542 -3.13 -2.95 12.05
N GLY A 543 -4.10 -2.75 11.15
CA GLY A 543 -5.44 -2.29 11.52
C GLY A 543 -6.21 -3.33 12.35
N GLY A 544 -5.84 -4.61 12.25
CA GLY A 544 -6.35 -5.68 13.12
C GLY A 544 -5.75 -5.64 14.54
N LEU A 545 -4.47 -5.22 14.68
CA LEU A 545 -3.89 -4.85 15.98
C LEU A 545 -4.72 -3.75 16.64
N LEU A 546 -5.04 -2.70 15.88
CA LEU A 546 -5.94 -1.63 16.32
C LEU A 546 -7.28 -2.20 16.80
N MET A 547 -7.96 -3.05 16.01
CA MET A 547 -9.24 -3.64 16.39
C MET A 547 -9.14 -4.42 17.72
N GLY A 548 -8.13 -5.28 17.86
CA GLY A 548 -7.95 -6.07 19.07
C GLY A 548 -7.69 -5.20 20.30
N ALA A 549 -6.84 -4.19 20.17
CA ALA A 549 -6.49 -3.30 21.27
C ALA A 549 -7.71 -2.48 21.75
N VAL A 550 -8.48 -1.87 20.84
CA VAL A 550 -9.59 -0.99 21.22
C VAL A 550 -10.77 -1.78 21.81
N VAL A 551 -10.99 -3.03 21.40
CA VAL A 551 -12.02 -3.89 21.98
C VAL A 551 -11.66 -4.27 23.42
N ASN A 552 -10.40 -4.54 23.72
CA ASN A 552 -9.96 -4.76 25.10
C ASN A 552 -10.07 -3.48 25.96
N MET A 553 -9.84 -2.30 25.36
CA MET A 553 -9.87 -1.02 26.09
C MET A 553 -11.28 -0.47 26.32
N ARG A 554 -12.16 -0.56 25.31
CA ARG A 554 -13.51 0.03 25.29
C ARG A 554 -14.53 -0.88 24.60
N PRO A 555 -14.77 -2.10 25.13
CA PRO A 555 -15.73 -3.04 24.55
C PRO A 555 -17.17 -2.48 24.55
N ASP A 556 -17.46 -1.50 25.41
CA ASP A 556 -18.75 -0.82 25.53
C ASP A 556 -19.10 0.08 24.32
N LEU A 557 -18.11 0.48 23.52
CA LEU A 557 -18.31 1.44 22.42
C LEU A 557 -18.77 0.80 21.12
N PHE A 558 -18.58 -0.51 20.94
CA PHE A 558 -18.71 -1.16 19.65
C PHE A 558 -19.70 -2.32 19.70
N HIS A 559 -20.65 -2.34 18.77
CA HIS A 559 -21.58 -3.44 18.61
C HIS A 559 -21.02 -4.57 17.75
N THR A 560 -20.14 -4.25 16.79
CA THR A 560 -19.61 -5.22 15.83
C THR A 560 -18.16 -4.88 15.48
N VAL A 561 -17.32 -5.90 15.36
CA VAL A 561 -15.89 -5.76 15.06
C VAL A 561 -15.55 -6.68 13.90
N VAL A 562 -14.90 -6.12 12.88
CA VAL A 562 -14.38 -6.87 11.73
C VAL A 562 -12.86 -6.73 11.74
N ALA A 563 -12.17 -7.72 12.31
CA ALA A 563 -10.71 -7.80 12.38
C ALA A 563 -10.20 -8.73 11.27
N GLN A 564 -9.56 -8.17 10.24
CA GLN A 564 -9.10 -8.92 9.06
C GLN A 564 -7.62 -9.27 9.19
N VAL A 565 -7.25 -10.54 9.03
CA VAL A 565 -5.84 -11.03 9.14
C VAL A 565 -5.05 -10.34 10.28
N PRO A 566 -5.57 -10.32 11.52
CA PRO A 566 -5.17 -9.32 12.50
C PRO A 566 -3.86 -9.66 13.20
N PHE A 567 -2.98 -8.67 13.37
CA PHE A 567 -1.75 -8.81 14.16
C PHE A 567 -2.07 -8.67 15.66
N VAL A 568 -2.31 -9.78 16.36
CA VAL A 568 -2.84 -9.76 17.74
C VAL A 568 -1.94 -10.42 18.80
N ASP A 569 -1.07 -11.34 18.38
CA ASP A 569 -0.06 -11.97 19.25
C ASP A 569 1.27 -11.21 19.13
N VAL A 570 1.27 -9.96 19.59
CA VAL A 570 2.36 -9.01 19.34
C VAL A 570 3.62 -9.44 20.09
N ILE A 571 3.50 -9.86 21.35
CA ILE A 571 4.66 -10.22 22.17
C ILE A 571 5.36 -11.46 21.63
N ASN A 572 4.65 -12.58 21.42
CA ASN A 572 5.33 -13.79 20.98
C ASN A 572 5.93 -13.63 19.58
N THR A 573 5.23 -12.93 18.67
CA THR A 573 5.72 -12.67 17.30
C THR A 573 6.97 -11.81 17.32
N MET A 574 6.95 -10.69 18.05
CA MET A 574 8.06 -9.75 18.07
C MET A 574 9.27 -10.22 18.89
N LEU A 575 9.13 -11.27 19.71
CA LEU A 575 10.28 -11.94 20.35
C LEU A 575 11.00 -12.91 19.40
N ASP A 576 10.32 -13.40 18.34
CA ASP A 576 10.86 -14.41 17.42
C ASP A 576 11.41 -13.79 16.13
N ALA A 577 12.72 -13.55 16.12
CA ALA A 577 13.43 -12.99 14.97
C ALA A 577 13.47 -13.92 13.73
N SER A 578 13.06 -15.18 13.84
CA SER A 578 13.04 -16.12 12.71
C SER A 578 11.80 -15.94 11.82
N LEU A 579 10.78 -15.23 12.31
CA LEU A 579 9.57 -14.98 11.54
C LEU A 579 9.80 -13.90 10.48
N PRO A 580 9.12 -13.98 9.33
CA PRO A 580 9.09 -12.90 8.35
C PRO A 580 8.69 -11.57 9.01
N LEU A 581 9.29 -10.47 8.55
CA LEU A 581 9.04 -9.09 8.98
C LEU A 581 9.54 -8.71 10.39
N THR A 582 9.63 -9.62 11.36
CA THR A 582 9.92 -9.28 12.78
C THR A 582 11.10 -8.32 12.95
N THR A 583 12.24 -8.61 12.32
CA THR A 583 13.45 -7.79 12.48
C THR A 583 13.32 -6.39 11.86
N GLN A 584 12.55 -6.26 10.78
CA GLN A 584 12.22 -4.97 10.16
C GLN A 584 11.26 -4.17 11.06
N GLU A 585 10.29 -4.85 11.66
CA GLU A 585 9.25 -4.23 12.48
C GLU A 585 9.70 -3.78 13.87
N TYR A 586 10.93 -4.09 14.29
CA TYR A 586 11.54 -3.46 15.47
C TYR A 586 11.56 -1.93 15.34
N GLU A 587 11.68 -1.40 14.13
CA GLU A 587 11.63 0.04 13.87
C GLU A 587 10.20 0.62 13.91
N GLU A 588 9.15 -0.22 14.02
CA GLU A 588 7.74 0.18 14.13
C GLU A 588 7.20 0.03 15.55
N TRP A 589 7.30 -1.18 16.13
CA TRP A 589 6.70 -1.50 17.44
C TRP A 589 7.68 -1.34 18.60
N GLY A 590 8.97 -1.50 18.31
CA GLY A 590 10.03 -1.69 19.29
C GLY A 590 10.46 -3.16 19.38
N ASN A 591 11.61 -3.40 20.00
CA ASN A 591 12.17 -4.73 20.16
C ASN A 591 11.85 -5.26 21.57
N PRO A 592 10.90 -6.19 21.76
CA PRO A 592 10.56 -6.71 23.09
C PRO A 592 11.66 -7.60 23.70
N ASN A 593 12.78 -7.84 23.01
CA ASN A 593 14.00 -8.35 23.64
C ASN A 593 14.71 -7.29 24.52
N GLU A 594 14.14 -6.08 24.62
CA GLU A 594 14.54 -5.01 25.53
C GLU A 594 13.39 -4.72 26.50
N GLU A 595 13.69 -4.61 27.80
CA GLU A 595 12.67 -4.58 28.87
C GLU A 595 11.66 -3.43 28.73
N GLU A 596 12.11 -2.26 28.29
CA GLU A 596 11.26 -1.08 28.08
C GLU A 596 10.17 -1.35 27.04
N TYR A 597 10.57 -1.83 25.86
CA TYR A 597 9.63 -2.19 24.79
C TYR A 597 8.78 -3.39 25.17
N TYR A 598 9.34 -4.40 25.84
CA TYR A 598 8.56 -5.54 26.33
C TYR A 598 7.38 -5.08 27.19
N LYS A 599 7.64 -4.25 28.22
CA LYS A 599 6.60 -3.74 29.11
C LYS A 599 5.58 -2.87 28.36
N TYR A 600 6.05 -2.03 27.45
CA TYR A 600 5.17 -1.14 26.69
C TYR A 600 4.28 -1.92 25.73
N ILE A 601 4.83 -2.82 24.93
CA ILE A 601 4.11 -3.67 23.99
C ILE A 601 3.12 -4.57 24.73
N LEU A 602 3.54 -5.21 25.82
CA LEU A 602 2.68 -6.09 26.63
C LEU A 602 1.47 -5.34 27.16
N SER A 603 1.58 -4.03 27.40
CA SER A 603 0.49 -3.20 27.92
C SER A 603 -0.59 -2.85 26.89
N TYR A 604 -0.44 -3.25 25.62
CA TYR A 604 -1.48 -3.12 24.58
C TYR A 604 -1.66 -4.36 23.69
N SER A 605 -0.74 -5.33 23.71
CA SER A 605 -0.81 -6.56 22.93
C SER A 605 -2.19 -7.21 23.08
N PRO A 606 -3.00 -7.34 22.01
CA PRO A 606 -4.40 -7.74 22.15
C PRO A 606 -4.57 -9.11 22.80
N TYR A 607 -3.80 -10.11 22.38
CA TYR A 607 -3.89 -11.47 22.92
C TYR A 607 -3.57 -11.51 24.42
N ASP A 608 -2.51 -10.82 24.85
CA ASP A 608 -2.10 -10.79 26.26
C ASP A 608 -3.04 -9.97 27.17
N ASN A 609 -4.00 -9.21 26.61
CA ASN A 609 -4.88 -8.30 27.36
C ASN A 609 -6.37 -8.67 27.30
N ILE A 610 -6.74 -9.86 26.82
CA ILE A 610 -8.12 -10.38 26.87
C ILE A 610 -8.57 -10.50 28.34
N LYS A 611 -9.76 -10.00 28.70
CA LYS A 611 -10.29 -9.95 30.07
C LYS A 611 -11.77 -10.27 30.16
#